data_AF-A0A3P7JAU6-F1
#
_entry.id   AF-A0A3P7JAU6-F1
#
_cell.length_a   1.000
_cell.length_b   1.000
_cell.length_c   1.000
_cell.angle_alpha   90.00
_cell.angle_beta   90.00
_cell.angle_gamma   90.00
#
_symmetry.space_group_name_H-M   'P 1'
#
loop_
_entity.id
_entity.type
_entity.pdbx_description
1 polymer ?
#
loop_
_entity_poly.entity_id
_entity_poly.type
_entity_poly.pdbx_seq_one_letter_code
_entity_poly.pdbx_strand_id
1 'polypeptide(L)'
;LLEQAVVEAYCSLGSQECIAKFKNIFGTQVLQKCQSKDAVASQCSTVAAPLRAKTYCYGVREGGESAFNKVKELYKVETVHIEKNILRDALACYNDVVALKELMLLALDRNSSFVRLQDVKSVFTSVSKNPLGAEIILNFLLERWEHIYEGLMPERRSITAIIETAAVTARSQYQIEQAYCGAFNLIDV
;
A
#
# COMPACT_ATOMS: atom_id res chain seq x y z
N LEU A 1 21.25 -8.03 7.60
CA LEU A 1 19.89 -8.55 7.87
C LEU A 1 19.45 -8.26 9.30
N LEU A 2 20.20 -8.67 10.33
CA LEU A 2 19.83 -8.40 11.74
C LEU A 2 19.71 -6.90 12.05
N GLU A 3 20.67 -6.07 11.62
CA GLU A 3 20.66 -4.62 11.88
C GLU A 3 19.45 -3.92 11.24
N GLN A 4 19.01 -4.36 10.05
CA GLN A 4 17.84 -3.81 9.38
C GLN A 4 16.56 -4.13 10.15
N ALA A 5 16.40 -5.37 10.61
CA ALA A 5 15.23 -5.77 11.40
C ALA A 5 15.13 -4.98 12.72
N VAL A 6 16.26 -4.70 13.37
CA VAL A 6 16.31 -3.88 14.59
C VAL A 6 15.88 -2.44 14.31
N VAL A 7 16.41 -1.83 13.24
CA VAL A 7 15.99 -0.48 12.82
C VAL A 7 14.50 -0.48 12.53
N GLU A 8 14.01 -1.43 11.74
CA GLU A 8 12.58 -1.53 11.40
C GLU A 8 11.67 -1.62 12.61
N ALA A 9 12.02 -2.46 13.58
CA ALA A 9 11.28 -2.59 14.83
C ALA A 9 11.28 -1.26 15.60
N TYR A 10 12.44 -0.61 15.71
CA TYR A 10 12.59 0.64 16.44
C TYR A 10 11.71 1.77 15.87
N CYS A 11 11.61 1.91 14.56
CA CYS A 11 10.75 2.91 13.91
C CYS A 11 9.26 2.52 14.05
N SER A 12 8.94 1.23 13.94
CA SER A 12 7.56 0.73 14.04
C SER A 12 6.99 0.90 15.45
N LEU A 13 7.84 0.93 16.48
CA LEU A 13 7.49 1.28 17.86
C LEU A 13 7.27 2.79 18.08
N GLY A 14 7.36 3.62 17.03
CA GLY A 14 7.05 5.04 17.09
C GLY A 14 8.24 5.95 17.45
N SER A 15 9.48 5.44 17.34
CA SER A 15 10.68 6.26 17.56
C SER A 15 10.75 7.44 16.59
N GLN A 16 10.57 8.66 17.13
CA GLN A 16 10.60 9.90 16.36
C GLN A 16 11.95 10.14 15.69
N GLU A 17 13.04 9.74 16.33
CA GLU A 17 14.39 9.86 15.77
C GLU A 17 14.54 9.00 14.51
N CYS A 18 14.08 7.74 14.56
CA CYS A 18 14.15 6.89 13.38
C CYS A 18 13.28 7.45 12.24
N ILE A 19 12.03 7.81 12.56
CA ILE A 19 11.07 8.33 11.57
C ILE A 19 11.64 9.58 10.90
N ALA A 20 12.17 10.52 11.70
CA ALA A 20 12.82 11.73 11.20
C ALA A 20 14.03 11.42 10.29
N LYS A 21 14.82 10.39 10.63
CA LYS A 21 15.96 9.97 9.80
C LYS A 21 15.51 9.46 8.43
N PHE A 22 14.51 8.58 8.35
CA PHE A 22 13.99 8.11 7.06
C PHE A 22 13.34 9.25 6.26
N LYS A 23 12.60 10.15 6.93
CA LYS A 23 12.04 11.35 6.28
C LYS A 23 13.14 12.24 5.69
N ASN A 24 14.24 12.44 6.40
CA ASN A 24 15.39 13.21 5.90
C ASN A 24 16.05 12.54 4.69
N ILE A 25 16.30 11.22 4.76
CA ILE A 25 16.84 10.45 3.63
C ILE A 25 15.90 10.57 2.43
N PHE A 26 14.59 10.45 2.62
CA PHE A 26 13.61 10.63 1.55
C PHE A 26 13.70 12.04 0.91
N GLY A 27 13.76 13.09 1.73
CA GLY A 27 13.90 14.46 1.23
C GLY A 27 15.18 14.68 0.42
N THR A 28 16.32 14.23 0.93
CA THR A 28 17.65 14.52 0.35
C THR A 28 18.03 13.59 -0.81
N GLN A 29 17.62 12.33 -0.76
CA GLN A 29 18.06 11.31 -1.72
C GLN A 29 16.98 10.91 -2.72
N VAL A 30 15.72 11.30 -2.48
CA VAL A 30 14.60 11.02 -3.40
C VAL A 30 14.06 12.34 -3.94
N LEU A 31 13.47 13.19 -3.10
CA LEU A 31 12.80 14.43 -3.58
C LEU A 31 13.78 15.37 -4.27
N GLN A 32 14.94 15.63 -3.66
CA GLN A 32 15.96 16.52 -4.25
C GLN A 32 16.63 15.93 -5.48
N LYS A 33 16.71 14.60 -5.63
CA LYS A 33 17.40 13.95 -6.75
C LYS A 33 16.47 13.63 -7.93
N CYS A 34 15.20 13.39 -7.65
CA CYS A 34 14.19 13.00 -8.63
C CYS A 34 13.24 14.16 -8.98
N GLN A 35 13.79 15.34 -9.31
CA GLN A 35 12.99 16.55 -9.51
C GLN A 35 12.20 16.57 -10.82
N SER A 36 12.75 15.97 -11.88
CA SER A 36 12.10 15.94 -13.20
C SER A 36 10.74 15.23 -13.14
N LYS A 37 9.84 15.63 -14.03
CA LYS A 37 8.52 14.99 -14.20
C LYS A 37 8.64 13.55 -14.73
N ASP A 38 9.65 13.30 -15.55
CA ASP A 38 9.93 11.98 -16.14
C ASP A 38 11.05 11.25 -15.37
N ALA A 39 11.29 11.63 -14.11
CA ALA A 39 12.33 11.03 -13.29
C ALA A 39 11.99 9.56 -12.96
N VAL A 40 12.90 8.65 -13.29
CA VAL A 40 12.79 7.23 -12.96
C VAL A 40 13.50 6.97 -11.63
N ALA A 41 12.76 6.52 -10.60
CA ALA A 41 13.26 6.38 -9.23
C ALA A 41 14.51 5.49 -9.15
N SER A 42 14.53 4.39 -9.90
CA SER A 42 15.66 3.47 -9.96
C SER A 42 16.96 4.10 -10.46
N GLN A 43 16.87 5.23 -11.19
CA GLN A 43 17.99 5.97 -11.75
C GLN A 43 18.38 7.20 -10.92
N CYS A 44 17.40 7.98 -10.44
CA CYS A 44 17.66 9.23 -9.74
C CYS A 44 17.83 9.05 -8.22
N SER A 45 17.18 8.05 -7.61
CA SER A 45 17.25 7.82 -6.16
C SER A 45 18.63 7.31 -5.77
N THR A 46 19.32 8.05 -4.91
CA THR A 46 20.63 7.64 -4.37
C THR A 46 20.50 6.77 -3.12
N VAL A 47 19.28 6.40 -2.73
CA VAL A 47 19.01 5.54 -1.57
C VAL A 47 19.52 4.13 -1.85
N ALA A 48 20.33 3.60 -0.94
CA ALA A 48 20.80 2.22 -0.99
C ALA A 48 19.61 1.25 -1.05
N ALA A 49 19.66 0.27 -1.96
CA ALA A 49 18.53 -0.61 -2.27
C ALA A 49 17.82 -1.20 -1.04
N PRO A 50 18.53 -1.71 -0.01
CA PRO A 50 17.88 -2.28 1.17
C PRO A 50 17.09 -1.28 2.03
N LEU A 51 17.34 0.02 1.90
CA LEU A 51 16.68 1.08 2.66
C LEU A 51 15.49 1.70 1.92
N ARG A 52 15.32 1.42 0.63
CA ARG A 52 14.32 2.10 -0.23
C ARG A 52 12.90 1.91 0.27
N ALA A 53 12.50 0.69 0.63
CA ALA A 53 11.14 0.40 1.10
C ALA A 53 10.74 1.25 2.31
N LYS A 54 11.59 1.31 3.34
CA LYS A 54 11.31 2.11 4.54
C LYS A 54 11.45 3.60 4.28
N THR A 55 12.44 4.01 3.50
CA THR A 55 12.63 5.41 3.12
C THR A 55 11.40 5.96 2.39
N TYR A 56 10.87 5.23 1.40
CA TYR A 56 9.69 5.67 0.66
C TYR A 56 8.44 5.63 1.54
N CYS A 57 8.24 4.55 2.31
CA CYS A 57 7.08 4.42 3.20
C CYS A 57 7.01 5.54 4.24
N TYR A 58 8.08 5.78 5.01
CA TYR A 58 8.11 6.87 6.00
C TYR A 58 8.14 8.25 5.34
N GLY A 59 8.79 8.38 4.17
CA GLY A 59 8.74 9.60 3.37
C GLY A 59 7.33 10.00 2.98
N VAL A 60 6.52 9.06 2.50
CA VAL A 60 5.10 9.28 2.17
C VAL A 60 4.26 9.50 3.41
N ARG A 61 4.43 8.67 4.45
CA ARG A 61 3.68 8.76 5.70
C ARG A 61 3.80 10.14 6.35
N GLU A 62 5.02 10.68 6.40
CA GLU A 62 5.34 11.92 7.11
C GLU A 62 5.42 13.15 6.20
N GLY A 63 5.45 12.95 4.89
CA GLY A 63 5.66 14.00 3.89
C GLY A 63 4.39 14.63 3.35
N GLY A 64 3.21 14.10 3.72
CA GLY A 64 1.92 14.64 3.30
C GLY A 64 1.62 14.41 1.82
N GLU A 65 0.62 15.14 1.30
CA GLU A 65 0.10 14.98 -0.05
C GLU A 65 1.17 15.19 -1.14
N SER A 66 2.09 16.14 -0.94
CA SER A 66 3.15 16.42 -1.90
C SER A 66 4.11 15.23 -2.07
N ALA A 67 4.48 14.57 -0.98
CA ALA A 67 5.30 13.36 -1.02
C ALA A 67 4.54 12.18 -1.63
N PHE A 68 3.26 12.01 -1.28
CA PHE A 68 2.39 10.99 -1.86
C PHE A 68 2.27 11.14 -3.38
N ASN A 69 1.95 12.36 -3.86
CA ASN A 69 1.85 12.65 -5.28
C ASN A 69 3.17 12.42 -6.01
N LYS A 70 4.30 12.82 -5.40
CA LYS A 70 5.61 12.56 -6.01
C LYS A 70 5.91 11.07 -6.14
N VAL A 71 5.62 10.26 -5.12
CA VAL A 71 5.79 8.80 -5.22
C VAL A 71 4.83 8.18 -6.23
N LYS A 72 3.59 8.70 -6.35
CA LYS A 72 2.61 8.25 -7.35
C LYS A 72 3.09 8.56 -8.78
N GLU A 73 3.77 9.69 -9.00
CA GLU A 73 4.43 10.02 -10.27
C GLU A 73 5.58 9.04 -10.57
N LEU A 74 6.50 8.87 -9.61
CA LEU A 74 7.64 7.95 -9.75
C LEU A 74 7.17 6.52 -10.06
N TYR A 75 6.12 6.06 -9.37
CA TYR A 75 5.51 4.75 -9.59
C TYR A 75 5.02 4.57 -11.03
N LYS A 76 4.35 5.58 -11.60
CA LYS A 76 3.79 5.52 -12.95
C LYS A 76 4.88 5.38 -14.00
N VAL A 77 5.99 6.11 -13.85
CA VAL A 77 7.09 6.13 -14.84
C VAL A 77 8.14 5.05 -14.62
N GLU A 78 8.21 4.44 -13.43
CA GLU A 78 9.20 3.40 -13.12
C GLU A 78 9.01 2.15 -14.01
N THR A 79 10.14 1.63 -14.49
CA THR A 79 10.23 0.48 -15.39
C THR A 79 10.85 -0.75 -14.72
N VAL A 80 11.69 -0.55 -13.71
CA VAL A 80 12.26 -1.63 -12.90
C VAL A 80 11.19 -2.19 -11.97
N HIS A 81 10.76 -3.43 -12.22
CA HIS A 81 9.61 -4.02 -11.53
C HIS A 81 9.75 -4.06 -10.00
N ILE A 82 10.95 -4.36 -9.49
CA ILE A 82 11.21 -4.38 -8.04
C ILE A 82 11.02 -2.97 -7.46
N GLU A 83 11.62 -1.95 -8.07
CA GLU A 83 11.47 -0.56 -7.61
C GLU A 83 10.02 -0.08 -7.69
N LYS A 84 9.33 -0.46 -8.78
CA LYS A 84 7.91 -0.16 -8.99
C LYS A 84 7.03 -0.74 -7.87
N ASN A 85 7.30 -1.97 -7.44
CA ASN A 85 6.57 -2.60 -6.34
C ASN A 85 6.83 -1.89 -5.00
N ILE A 86 8.09 -1.50 -4.74
CA ILE A 86 8.46 -0.73 -3.55
C ILE A 86 7.73 0.62 -3.50
N LEU A 87 7.67 1.34 -4.64
CA LEU A 87 6.94 2.61 -4.75
C LEU A 87 5.44 2.43 -4.53
N ARG A 88 4.84 1.39 -5.12
CA ARG A 88 3.42 1.04 -4.92
C ARG A 88 3.12 0.77 -3.45
N ASP A 89 3.93 -0.04 -2.80
CA ASP A 89 3.74 -0.38 -1.38
C ASP A 89 3.92 0.85 -0.48
N ALA A 90 4.79 1.80 -0.87
CA ALA A 90 4.94 3.07 -0.17
C ALA A 90 3.71 3.98 -0.27
N LEU A 91 2.94 3.93 -1.36
CA LEU A 91 1.67 4.65 -1.47
C LEU A 91 0.67 4.21 -0.39
N ALA A 92 0.67 2.92 -0.03
CA ALA A 92 -0.18 2.39 1.04
C ALA A 92 0.27 2.85 2.45
N CYS A 93 1.43 3.47 2.60
CA CYS A 93 1.88 4.05 3.87
C CYS A 93 1.32 5.45 4.16
N TYR A 94 0.55 6.03 3.23
CA TYR A 94 -0.02 7.36 3.40
C TYR A 94 -1.15 7.36 4.45
N ASN A 95 -1.19 8.39 5.30
CA ASN A 95 -2.15 8.50 6.40
C ASN A 95 -3.44 9.21 5.96
N ASP A 96 -4.07 8.73 4.89
CA ASP A 96 -5.33 9.29 4.37
C ASP A 96 -6.27 8.18 3.90
N VAL A 97 -7.46 8.09 4.51
CA VAL A 97 -8.44 7.02 4.24
C VAL A 97 -8.94 7.07 2.80
N VAL A 98 -9.15 8.26 2.24
CA VAL A 98 -9.68 8.42 0.87
C VAL A 98 -8.66 7.91 -0.13
N ALA A 99 -7.38 8.28 0.03
CA ALA A 99 -6.29 7.82 -0.81
C ALA A 99 -6.08 6.30 -0.73
N LEU A 100 -6.21 5.70 0.46
CA LEU A 100 -6.11 4.24 0.61
C LEU A 100 -7.27 3.52 -0.09
N LYS A 101 -8.50 4.03 0.00
CA LYS A 101 -9.65 3.50 -0.75
C LYS A 101 -9.48 3.66 -2.26
N GLU A 102 -9.01 4.82 -2.71
CA GLU A 102 -8.70 5.07 -4.13
C GLU A 102 -7.63 4.10 -4.64
N LEU A 103 -6.58 3.85 -3.85
CA LEU A 103 -5.52 2.91 -4.21
C LEU A 103 -6.06 1.49 -4.39
N MET A 104 -6.96 1.02 -3.52
CA MET A 104 -7.61 -0.29 -3.67
C MET A 104 -8.53 -0.33 -4.90
N LEU A 105 -9.30 0.72 -5.18
CA LEU A 105 -10.15 0.81 -6.37
C LEU A 105 -9.32 0.80 -7.67
N LEU A 106 -8.23 1.58 -7.73
CA LEU A 106 -7.29 1.58 -8.84
C LEU A 106 -6.63 0.21 -9.04
N ALA A 107 -6.47 -0.57 -7.97
CA ALA A 107 -5.95 -1.92 -8.06
C ALA A 107 -6.95 -2.89 -8.71
N LEU A 108 -8.26 -2.64 -8.56
CA LEU A 108 -9.32 -3.46 -9.13
C LEU A 108 -9.69 -3.06 -10.56
N ASP A 109 -9.47 -1.80 -10.95
CA ASP A 109 -9.83 -1.29 -12.29
C ASP A 109 -9.05 -2.03 -13.40
N ARG A 110 -9.76 -2.82 -14.21
CA ARG A 110 -9.20 -3.61 -15.32
C ARG A 110 -9.04 -2.82 -16.62
N ASN A 111 -9.60 -1.61 -16.69
CA ASN A 111 -9.37 -0.69 -17.80
C ASN A 111 -8.11 0.17 -17.59
N SER A 112 -7.51 0.10 -16.40
CA SER A 112 -6.31 0.83 -16.01
C SER A 112 -5.09 -0.06 -15.98
N SER A 113 -3.96 0.44 -16.48
CA SER A 113 -2.65 -0.19 -16.35
C SER A 113 -1.95 0.15 -15.02
N PHE A 114 -2.65 0.83 -14.10
CA PHE A 114 -2.07 1.32 -12.86
C PHE A 114 -1.53 0.18 -11.99
N VAL A 115 -2.23 -0.95 -11.83
CA VAL A 115 -1.76 -2.13 -11.08
C VAL A 115 -2.06 -3.39 -11.88
N ARG A 116 -1.03 -4.24 -12.05
CA ARG A 116 -1.14 -5.54 -12.72
C ARG A 116 -2.01 -6.49 -11.90
N LEU A 117 -2.69 -7.42 -12.56
CA LEU A 117 -3.61 -8.33 -11.91
C LEU A 117 -2.95 -9.19 -10.81
N GLN A 118 -1.78 -9.76 -11.09
CA GLN A 118 -0.95 -10.49 -10.12
C GLN A 118 -0.50 -9.67 -8.89
N ASP A 119 -0.55 -8.34 -8.98
CA ASP A 119 -0.05 -7.41 -7.99
C ASP A 119 -1.16 -6.86 -7.06
N VAL A 120 -2.44 -7.11 -7.39
CA VAL A 120 -3.58 -6.59 -6.62
C VAL A 120 -3.54 -7.06 -5.18
N LYS A 121 -3.31 -8.35 -4.93
CA LYS A 121 -3.16 -8.90 -3.57
C LYS A 121 -2.15 -8.10 -2.74
N SER A 122 -1.04 -7.69 -3.35
CA SER A 122 0.01 -6.96 -2.65
C SER A 122 -0.46 -5.57 -2.22
N VAL A 123 -1.30 -4.91 -3.01
CA VAL A 123 -1.91 -3.62 -2.63
C VAL A 123 -2.76 -3.79 -1.38
N PHE A 124 -3.68 -4.75 -1.36
CA PHE A 124 -4.53 -5.02 -0.18
C PHE A 124 -3.70 -5.40 1.05
N THR A 125 -2.67 -6.23 0.88
CA THR A 125 -1.72 -6.59 1.94
C THR A 125 -0.96 -5.37 2.49
N SER A 126 -0.55 -4.45 1.62
CA SER A 126 0.16 -3.24 2.03
C SER A 126 -0.77 -2.25 2.74
N VAL A 127 -2.02 -2.11 2.27
CA VAL A 127 -3.05 -1.30 2.93
C VAL A 127 -3.40 -1.87 4.30
N SER A 128 -3.56 -3.18 4.47
CA SER A 128 -3.90 -3.78 5.77
C SER A 128 -2.81 -3.62 6.84
N LYS A 129 -1.56 -3.36 6.43
CA LYS A 129 -0.44 -3.04 7.34
C LYS A 129 -0.41 -1.57 7.79
N ASN A 130 -1.16 -0.70 7.12
CA ASN A 130 -1.37 0.67 7.55
C ASN A 130 -2.40 0.67 8.69
N PRO A 131 -2.18 1.36 9.83
CA PRO A 131 -3.16 1.42 10.92
C PRO A 131 -4.56 1.89 10.45
N LEU A 132 -4.64 2.93 9.62
CA LEU A 132 -5.91 3.40 9.07
C LEU A 132 -6.47 2.41 8.03
N GLY A 133 -5.60 1.76 7.28
CA GLY A 133 -5.99 0.74 6.30
C GLY A 133 -6.59 -0.50 6.96
N ALA A 134 -6.03 -0.94 8.08
CA ALA A 134 -6.54 -2.06 8.87
C ALA A 134 -7.96 -1.82 9.39
N GLU A 135 -8.30 -0.58 9.75
CA GLU A 135 -9.64 -0.21 10.22
C GLU A 135 -10.70 -0.24 9.10
N ILE A 136 -10.30 0.00 7.85
CA ILE A 136 -11.26 0.18 6.73
C ILE A 136 -11.37 -1.03 5.81
N ILE A 137 -10.38 -1.93 5.80
CA ILE A 137 -10.26 -2.95 4.74
C ILE A 137 -11.38 -3.98 4.78
N LEU A 138 -11.86 -4.36 5.96
CA LEU A 138 -13.00 -5.29 6.09
C LEU A 138 -14.28 -4.66 5.54
N ASN A 139 -14.58 -3.42 5.92
CA ASN A 139 -15.75 -2.72 5.40
C ASN A 139 -15.63 -2.50 3.89
N PHE A 140 -14.45 -2.15 3.38
CA PHE A 140 -14.22 -2.04 1.95
C PHE A 140 -14.50 -3.34 1.21
N LEU A 141 -14.06 -4.50 1.74
CA LEU A 141 -14.35 -5.81 1.16
C LEU A 141 -15.87 -6.05 1.06
N LEU A 142 -16.60 -5.82 2.14
CA LEU A 142 -18.05 -6.04 2.18
C LEU A 142 -18.81 -5.07 1.27
N GLU A 143 -18.45 -3.78 1.27
CA GLU A 143 -19.10 -2.73 0.48
C GLU A 143 -18.76 -2.77 -1.03
N ARG A 144 -17.67 -3.44 -1.41
CA ARG A 144 -17.16 -3.48 -2.81
C ARG A 144 -16.99 -4.89 -3.33
N TRP A 145 -17.68 -5.87 -2.75
CA TRP A 145 -17.56 -7.27 -3.12
C TRP A 145 -17.74 -7.50 -4.63
N GLU A 146 -18.78 -6.95 -5.24
CA GLU A 146 -19.04 -7.09 -6.69
C GLU A 146 -17.86 -6.60 -7.52
N HIS A 147 -17.31 -5.42 -7.20
CA HIS A 147 -16.16 -4.86 -7.91
C HIS A 147 -14.89 -5.71 -7.72
N ILE A 148 -14.70 -6.29 -6.53
CA ILE A 148 -13.58 -7.18 -6.24
C ILE A 148 -13.73 -8.48 -7.04
N TYR A 149 -14.92 -9.07 -7.04
CA TYR A 149 -15.20 -10.31 -7.73
C TYR A 149 -15.05 -10.15 -9.25
N GLU A 150 -15.68 -9.13 -9.84
CA GLU A 150 -15.60 -8.83 -11.28
C GLU A 150 -14.18 -8.44 -11.69
N GLY A 151 -13.50 -7.62 -10.88
CA GLY A 151 -12.15 -7.16 -11.17
C GLY A 151 -11.06 -8.24 -11.08
N LEU A 152 -11.34 -9.37 -10.42
CA LEU A 152 -10.36 -10.42 -10.19
C LEU A 152 -10.69 -11.75 -10.85
N MET A 153 -11.93 -12.01 -11.25
CA MET A 153 -12.26 -13.25 -11.93
C MET A 153 -11.50 -13.38 -13.27
N PRO A 154 -10.90 -14.55 -13.58
CA PRO A 154 -11.06 -15.85 -12.91
C PRO A 154 -10.01 -16.15 -11.79
N GLU A 155 -9.20 -15.19 -11.34
CA GLU A 155 -8.15 -15.37 -10.32
C GLU A 155 -8.67 -15.60 -8.90
N ARG A 156 -9.26 -16.79 -8.66
CA ARG A 156 -9.80 -17.17 -7.36
C ARG A 156 -8.80 -17.06 -6.21
N ARG A 157 -7.51 -17.33 -6.45
CA ARG A 157 -6.45 -17.20 -5.43
C ARG A 157 -6.27 -15.76 -4.95
N SER A 158 -6.41 -14.79 -5.85
CA SER A 158 -6.32 -13.37 -5.52
C SER A 158 -7.51 -12.95 -4.66
N ILE A 159 -8.72 -13.43 -4.98
CA ILE A 159 -9.93 -13.20 -4.20
C ILE A 159 -9.78 -13.79 -2.79
N THR A 160 -9.41 -15.07 -2.67
CA THR A 160 -9.22 -15.72 -1.36
C THR A 160 -8.21 -14.97 -0.50
N ALA A 161 -7.09 -14.54 -1.09
CA ALA A 161 -6.08 -13.80 -0.35
C ALA A 161 -6.57 -12.43 0.14
N ILE A 162 -7.43 -11.74 -0.61
CA ILE A 162 -8.02 -10.47 -0.18
C ILE A 162 -9.00 -10.71 0.97
N ILE A 163 -9.84 -11.75 0.87
CA ILE A 163 -10.76 -12.14 1.95
C ILE A 163 -9.96 -12.44 3.23
N GLU A 164 -8.92 -13.27 3.14
CA GLU A 164 -8.05 -13.57 4.28
C GLU A 164 -7.42 -12.30 4.86
N THR A 165 -6.87 -11.44 4.00
CA THR A 165 -6.22 -10.18 4.40
C THR A 165 -7.18 -9.25 5.13
N ALA A 166 -8.44 -9.18 4.71
CA ALA A 166 -9.45 -8.35 5.35
C ALA A 166 -9.96 -9.00 6.65
N ALA A 167 -10.27 -10.31 6.62
CA ALA A 167 -10.82 -11.02 7.76
C ALA A 167 -9.87 -11.01 8.98
N VAL A 168 -8.56 -11.15 8.77
CA VAL A 168 -7.58 -11.10 9.86
C VAL A 168 -7.45 -9.72 10.51
N THR A 169 -8.08 -8.68 9.96
CA THR A 169 -8.12 -7.33 10.58
C THR A 169 -9.30 -7.14 11.51
N ALA A 170 -10.28 -8.05 11.56
CA ALA A 170 -11.37 -7.96 12.52
C ALA A 170 -10.83 -7.93 13.96
N ARG A 171 -11.32 -6.99 14.77
CA ARG A 171 -10.92 -6.79 16.18
C ARG A 171 -12.09 -6.81 17.16
N SER A 172 -13.33 -6.87 16.66
CA SER A 172 -14.53 -6.84 17.50
C SER A 172 -15.51 -7.94 17.09
N GLN A 173 -16.33 -8.37 18.04
CA GLN A 173 -17.42 -9.31 17.77
C GLN A 173 -18.40 -8.72 16.74
N TYR A 174 -18.68 -7.42 16.80
CA TYR A 174 -19.49 -6.72 15.82
C TYR A 174 -18.97 -6.88 14.38
N GLN A 175 -17.66 -6.70 14.15
CA GLN A 175 -17.06 -6.89 12.83
C GLN A 175 -17.14 -8.35 12.34
N ILE A 176 -17.01 -9.32 13.27
CA ILE A 176 -17.16 -10.74 12.95
C ILE A 176 -18.60 -11.05 12.54
N GLU A 177 -19.59 -10.54 13.30
CA GLU A 177 -21.01 -10.70 12.99
C GLU A 177 -21.37 -10.03 11.65
N GLN A 178 -20.85 -8.83 11.40
CA GLN A 178 -21.04 -8.14 10.12
C GLN A 178 -20.46 -8.93 8.94
N ALA A 179 -19.26 -9.49 9.08
CA ALA A 179 -18.65 -10.33 8.06
C ALA A 179 -19.44 -11.63 7.83
N TYR A 180 -19.95 -12.24 8.90
CA TYR A 180 -20.81 -13.42 8.82
C TYR A 180 -22.10 -13.09 8.06
N CYS A 181 -22.87 -12.08 8.49
CA CYS A 181 -24.11 -11.66 7.82
C CYS A 181 -23.87 -11.25 6.35
N GLY A 182 -22.78 -10.52 6.09
CA GLY A 182 -22.38 -10.16 4.73
C GLY A 182 -22.14 -11.39 3.86
N ALA A 183 -21.39 -12.39 4.36
CA ALA A 183 -21.13 -13.62 3.62
C ALA A 183 -22.41 -14.41 3.28
N PHE A 184 -23.42 -14.43 4.15
CA PHE A 184 -24.72 -15.06 3.83
C PHE A 184 -25.39 -14.37 2.63
N ASN A 185 -25.43 -13.03 2.62
CA ASN A 185 -26.01 -12.28 1.51
C ASN A 185 -25.24 -12.44 0.19
N LEU A 186 -23.95 -12.80 0.24
CA LEU A 186 -23.13 -13.06 -0.93
C LEU A 186 -23.30 -14.48 -1.51
N ILE A 187 -23.85 -15.43 -0.74
CA ILE A 187 -24.09 -16.81 -1.16
C ILE A 187 -25.47 -16.95 -1.83
N ASP A 188 -26.40 -16.02 -1.56
CA ASP A 188 -27.77 -16.01 -2.10
C ASP A 188 -27.90 -15.30 -3.47
N VAL A 189 -26.78 -15.02 -4.16
CA VAL A 189 -26.70 -14.45 -5.53
C VAL A 189 -26.02 -15.45 -6.46
#